data_AF-A0A6I2U4L5-F1
#
_entry.id   AF-A0A6I2U4L5-F1
#
_cell.length_a   1.000
_cell.length_b   1.000
_cell.length_c   1.000
_cell.angle_alpha   90.00
_cell.angle_beta   90.00
_cell.angle_gamma   90.00
#
_symmetry.space_group_name_H-M   'P 1'
#
loop_
_entity.id
_entity.type
_entity.pdbx_description
1 polymer ?
#
loop_
_entity_poly.entity_id
_entity_poly.type
_entity_poly.pdbx_seq_one_letter_code
_entity_poly.pdbx_strand_id
1 'polypeptide(L)'
;MNEHTTVSAKQLCTLVFLSLAVDMAVRPFTSGGSAGAQIAILAAVLNMAVVSILLLPVLGLLRREAFTTLKGGVTFGSKALLTLSAVLFAAGGAAAMVRSEAFFRYVSDEPMPQLLVYGLFLLVVFYALRCGLESIVRVLGLAAGLFLLSMALMLVSNLGGMHLSNLTFQPFDFPEVLRTAARGFTLPPELPLFCLLSLHANREKRRPLLKTLALLCVFYIGLTFCSEAVLGMKAQLQQQTIHTLSRLGSISVFRRLDALHIAAWMLAELCKVAALAYGVQSALTPLLPHSQRGGKTCGYAVGLLAVLLAVCAGAPPETLRAVLTAGTAVLLACTVVYGCVMEGFYAKKRV
;
A
#
# COMPACT_ATOMS: atom_id res chain seq x y z
N MET A 1 -15.95 30.32 1.79
CA MET A 1 -15.31 30.14 0.48
C MET A 1 -14.69 28.75 0.47
N ASN A 2 -15.42 27.73 -0.01
CA ASN A 2 -14.93 26.35 -0.04
C ASN A 2 -14.23 26.12 -1.39
N GLU A 3 -12.95 26.46 -1.48
CA GLU A 3 -12.12 25.91 -2.53
C GLU A 3 -12.02 24.40 -2.31
N HIS A 4 -12.81 23.64 -3.06
CA HIS A 4 -12.60 22.21 -3.17
C HIS A 4 -11.26 22.01 -3.89
N THR A 5 -10.18 21.93 -3.11
CA THR A 5 -8.84 21.60 -3.59
C THR A 5 -8.90 20.26 -4.32
N THR A 6 -8.78 20.30 -5.64
CA THR A 6 -8.93 19.12 -6.50
C THR A 6 -7.62 18.35 -6.54
N VAL A 7 -7.52 17.29 -5.74
CA VAL A 7 -6.38 16.36 -5.84
C VAL A 7 -6.42 15.67 -7.20
N SER A 8 -5.28 15.68 -7.90
CA SER A 8 -5.20 15.14 -9.26
C SER A 8 -5.28 13.61 -9.27
N ALA A 9 -5.78 13.07 -10.38
CA ALA A 9 -5.75 11.63 -10.68
C ALA A 9 -4.35 11.04 -10.50
N LYS A 10 -3.37 11.77 -11.03
CA LYS A 10 -1.98 11.36 -11.10
C LYS A 10 -1.43 11.20 -9.69
N GLN A 11 -1.71 12.16 -8.81
CA GLN A 11 -1.27 12.16 -7.42
C GLN A 11 -1.81 10.96 -6.62
N LEU A 12 -3.10 10.63 -6.78
CA LEU A 12 -3.68 9.44 -6.16
C LEU A 12 -3.09 8.13 -6.73
N CYS A 13 -2.81 8.10 -8.03
CA CYS A 13 -2.15 6.95 -8.65
C CYS A 13 -0.69 6.82 -8.19
N THR A 14 0.02 7.93 -8.01
CA THR A 14 1.37 7.96 -7.42
C THR A 14 1.35 7.47 -5.97
N LEU A 15 0.30 7.78 -5.22
CA LEU A 15 0.11 7.28 -3.85
C LEU A 15 0.00 5.76 -3.83
N VAL A 16 -0.90 5.21 -4.64
CA VAL A 16 -1.09 3.76 -4.75
C VAL A 16 0.20 3.10 -5.25
N PHE A 17 0.85 3.66 -6.27
CA PHE A 17 2.11 3.15 -6.77
C PHE A 17 3.18 3.11 -5.67
N LEU A 18 3.43 4.22 -4.99
CA LEU A 18 4.45 4.32 -3.96
C LEU A 18 4.16 3.38 -2.79
N SER A 19 2.91 3.36 -2.32
CA SER A 19 2.48 2.56 -1.17
C SER A 19 2.62 1.06 -1.42
N LEU A 20 2.42 0.62 -2.66
CA LEU A 20 2.60 -0.78 -3.04
C LEU A 20 4.04 -1.12 -3.42
N ALA A 21 4.78 -0.18 -4.01
CA ALA A 21 6.18 -0.37 -4.37
C ALA A 21 7.07 -0.40 -3.12
N VAL A 22 6.79 0.44 -2.11
CA VAL A 22 7.55 0.44 -0.85
C VAL A 22 7.33 -0.86 -0.07
N ASP A 23 6.12 -1.42 -0.14
CA ASP A 23 5.83 -2.76 0.40
C ASP A 23 6.75 -3.81 -0.20
N MET A 24 7.05 -3.72 -1.49
CA MET A 24 7.98 -4.67 -2.13
C MET A 24 9.40 -4.51 -1.61
N ALA A 25 9.84 -3.29 -1.30
CA ALA A 25 11.18 -2.98 -0.79
C ALA A 25 11.39 -3.35 0.68
N VAL A 26 10.36 -3.14 1.52
CA VAL A 26 10.43 -3.25 2.99
C VAL A 26 9.92 -4.61 3.50
N ARG A 27 9.13 -5.33 2.69
CA ARG A 27 8.61 -6.66 3.10
C ARG A 27 9.76 -7.67 3.21
N PRO A 28 9.84 -8.38 4.35
CA PRO A 28 10.73 -9.52 4.43
C PRO A 28 10.24 -10.63 3.48
N PHE A 29 11.14 -11.19 2.67
CA PHE A 29 10.87 -12.34 1.80
C PHE A 29 10.81 -13.64 2.60
N THR A 30 9.98 -13.74 3.65
CA THR A 30 9.90 -15.01 4.40
C THR A 30 8.49 -15.37 4.85
N SER A 31 7.94 -16.37 4.14
CA SER A 31 7.38 -17.60 4.72
C SER A 31 7.41 -18.76 3.70
N GLY A 32 8.54 -18.95 3.01
CA GLY A 32 8.69 -20.07 2.07
C GLY A 32 9.81 -19.99 1.02
N GLY A 33 10.73 -19.03 1.12
CA GLY A 33 11.69 -18.73 0.05
C GLY A 33 10.99 -18.03 -1.13
N SER A 34 11.68 -17.07 -1.75
CA SER A 34 11.21 -16.56 -3.05
C SER A 34 11.27 -17.73 -4.03
N ALA A 35 10.16 -18.08 -4.70
CA ALA A 35 10.25 -18.99 -5.83
C ALA A 35 11.25 -18.42 -6.86
N GLY A 36 11.85 -19.27 -7.68
CA GLY A 36 12.69 -18.80 -8.78
C GLY A 36 11.95 -17.77 -9.62
N ALA A 37 12.67 -16.82 -10.21
CA ALA A 37 12.15 -15.65 -10.90
C ALA A 37 11.13 -16.04 -11.96
N GLN A 38 11.36 -17.16 -12.65
CA GLN A 38 10.40 -17.74 -13.59
C GLN A 38 9.01 -17.94 -12.95
N ILE A 39 8.94 -18.61 -11.80
CA ILE A 39 7.69 -18.91 -11.08
C ILE A 39 7.14 -17.63 -10.43
N ALA A 40 8.00 -16.82 -9.81
CA ALA A 40 7.61 -15.59 -9.12
C ALA A 40 7.05 -14.53 -10.07
N ILE A 41 7.61 -14.38 -11.28
CA ILE A 41 7.12 -13.47 -12.32
C ILE A 41 5.73 -13.92 -12.79
N LEU A 42 5.55 -15.20 -13.09
CA LEU A 42 4.25 -15.74 -13.51
C LEU A 42 3.19 -15.60 -12.42
N ALA A 43 3.56 -15.89 -11.17
CA ALA A 43 2.69 -15.72 -10.01
C ALA A 43 2.28 -14.24 -9.83
N ALA A 44 3.20 -13.30 -10.05
CA ALA A 44 2.90 -11.87 -9.99
C ALA A 44 1.93 -11.44 -11.09
N VAL A 45 2.14 -11.88 -12.33
CA VAL A 45 1.22 -11.60 -13.45
C VAL A 45 -0.18 -12.14 -13.15
N LEU A 46 -0.28 -13.35 -12.62
CA LEU A 46 -1.56 -13.95 -12.22
C LEU A 46 -2.24 -13.14 -11.09
N ASN A 47 -1.51 -12.79 -10.03
CA ASN A 47 -2.04 -11.98 -8.93
C ASN A 47 -2.53 -10.62 -9.42
N MET A 48 -1.79 -9.99 -10.33
CA MET A 48 -2.18 -8.72 -10.94
C MET A 48 -3.44 -8.83 -11.80
N ALA A 49 -3.59 -9.92 -12.55
CA ALA A 49 -4.80 -10.20 -13.32
C ALA A 49 -6.02 -10.35 -12.40
N VAL A 50 -5.89 -11.14 -11.32
CA VAL A 50 -6.96 -11.35 -10.32
C VAL A 50 -7.35 -10.03 -9.64
N VAL A 51 -6.39 -9.25 -9.15
CA VAL A 51 -6.66 -7.93 -8.54
C VAL A 51 -7.35 -6.99 -9.53
N SER A 52 -6.90 -6.98 -10.79
CA SER A 52 -7.51 -6.15 -11.83
C SER A 52 -8.97 -6.54 -12.06
N ILE A 53 -9.28 -7.83 -12.17
CA ILE A 53 -10.66 -8.35 -12.33
C ILE A 53 -11.54 -7.95 -11.13
N LEU A 54 -11.04 -8.10 -9.91
CA LEU A 54 -11.78 -7.73 -8.68
C LEU A 54 -12.08 -6.23 -8.60
N LEU A 55 -11.22 -5.38 -9.15
CA LEU A 55 -11.40 -3.93 -9.15
C LEU A 55 -12.35 -3.42 -10.25
N LEU A 56 -12.54 -4.17 -11.35
CA LEU A 56 -13.43 -3.77 -12.44
C LEU A 56 -14.86 -3.40 -11.99
N PRO A 57 -15.58 -4.21 -11.19
CA PRO A 57 -16.93 -3.88 -10.75
C PRO A 57 -16.96 -2.63 -9.87
N VAL A 58 -15.99 -2.48 -8.95
CA VAL A 58 -15.87 -1.33 -8.06
C VAL A 58 -15.65 -0.04 -8.86
N LEU A 59 -14.79 -0.08 -9.87
CA LEU A 59 -14.53 1.05 -10.78
C LEU A 59 -15.74 1.39 -11.66
N GLY A 60 -16.57 0.41 -12.01
CA GLY A 60 -17.83 0.63 -12.71
C GLY A 60 -18.85 1.39 -11.86
N LEU A 61 -18.93 1.06 -10.58
CA LEU A 61 -19.84 1.66 -9.60
C LEU A 61 -19.40 3.06 -9.13
N LEU A 62 -18.10 3.35 -9.15
CA LEU A 62 -17.53 4.66 -8.83
C LEU A 62 -18.06 5.81 -9.72
N ARG A 63 -18.62 5.51 -10.89
CA ARG A 63 -19.24 6.50 -11.79
C ARG A 63 -20.64 6.95 -11.35
N ARG A 64 -21.27 6.27 -10.38
CA ARG A 64 -22.72 6.35 -10.16
C ARG A 64 -23.08 7.10 -8.86
N GLU A 65 -24.27 7.71 -8.85
CA GLU A 65 -24.81 8.51 -7.73
C GLU A 65 -24.85 7.74 -6.39
N ALA A 66 -24.87 6.40 -6.42
CA ALA A 66 -24.81 5.56 -5.22
C ALA A 66 -23.56 5.84 -4.36
N PHE A 67 -22.42 6.17 -4.97
CA PHE A 67 -21.15 6.37 -4.24
C PHE A 67 -21.05 7.76 -3.59
N THR A 68 -21.79 8.76 -4.08
CA THR A 68 -21.88 10.09 -3.42
C THR A 68 -22.73 10.02 -2.16
N THR A 69 -23.76 9.17 -2.13
CA THR A 69 -24.58 8.91 -0.93
C THR A 69 -23.80 8.19 0.17
N LEU A 70 -22.82 7.36 -0.20
CA LEU A 70 -21.90 6.71 0.74
C LEU A 70 -21.10 7.74 1.55
N LYS A 71 -20.67 8.83 0.91
CA LYS A 71 -19.95 9.93 1.56
C LYS A 71 -20.83 10.74 2.53
N GLY A 72 -22.14 10.77 2.27
CA GLY A 72 -23.11 11.47 3.11
C GLY A 72 -23.35 10.79 4.46
N GLY A 73 -23.06 9.49 4.60
CA GLY A 73 -23.23 8.74 5.86
C GLY A 73 -24.68 8.71 6.37
N VAL A 74 -25.66 8.91 5.48
CA VAL A 74 -27.07 9.12 5.86
C VAL A 74 -27.78 7.80 6.15
N THR A 75 -27.38 6.71 5.49
CA THR A 75 -28.01 5.38 5.64
C THR A 75 -27.23 4.49 6.62
N PHE A 76 -27.90 3.55 7.27
CA PHE A 76 -27.24 2.55 8.13
C PHE A 76 -26.13 1.78 7.40
N GLY A 77 -26.37 1.39 6.14
CA GLY A 77 -25.39 0.69 5.31
C GLY A 77 -24.14 1.52 5.00
N SER A 78 -24.30 2.83 4.74
CA SER A 78 -23.13 3.72 4.53
C SER A 78 -22.34 3.94 5.81
N LYS A 79 -22.99 4.06 6.97
CA LYS A 79 -22.29 4.17 8.26
C LYS A 79 -21.47 2.92 8.57
N ALA A 80 -22.06 1.73 8.41
CA ALA A 80 -21.36 0.47 8.61
C ALA A 80 -20.13 0.35 7.68
N LEU A 81 -20.29 0.71 6.41
CA LEU A 81 -19.20 0.61 5.44
C LEU A 81 -18.07 1.62 5.71
N LEU A 82 -18.41 2.83 6.16
CA LEU A 82 -17.42 3.82 6.60
C LEU A 82 -16.70 3.38 7.88
N THR A 83 -17.40 2.77 8.85
CA THR A 83 -16.75 2.23 10.05
C THR A 83 -15.79 1.09 9.70
N LEU A 84 -16.21 0.16 8.83
CA LEU A 84 -15.35 -0.93 8.37
C LEU A 84 -14.13 -0.40 7.61
N SER A 85 -14.31 0.63 6.78
CA SER A 85 -13.22 1.32 6.09
C SER A 85 -12.24 1.96 7.07
N ALA A 86 -12.75 2.68 8.08
CA ALA A 86 -11.91 3.32 9.10
C ALA A 86 -11.07 2.31 9.87
N VAL A 87 -11.67 1.19 10.30
CA VAL A 87 -10.95 0.11 11.00
C VAL A 87 -9.90 -0.53 10.08
N LEU A 88 -10.26 -0.83 8.82
CA LEU A 88 -9.34 -1.44 7.87
C LEU A 88 -8.15 -0.53 7.54
N PHE A 89 -8.39 0.76 7.29
CA PHE A 89 -7.31 1.71 7.02
C PHE A 89 -6.41 1.92 8.24
N ALA A 90 -6.99 1.96 9.44
CA ALA A 90 -6.23 2.10 10.66
C ALA A 90 -5.38 0.85 10.95
N ALA A 91 -5.93 -0.36 10.74
CA ALA A 91 -5.19 -1.61 10.82
C ALA A 91 -4.08 -1.69 9.76
N GLY A 92 -4.35 -1.23 8.54
CA GLY A 92 -3.37 -1.16 7.45
C GLY A 92 -2.21 -0.22 7.78
N GLY A 93 -2.50 0.97 8.33
CA GLY A 93 -1.49 1.93 8.76
C GLY A 93 -0.68 1.43 9.95
N ALA A 94 -1.33 0.80 10.94
CA ALA A 94 -0.69 0.15 12.06
C ALA A 94 0.27 -0.98 11.62
N ALA A 95 -0.18 -1.86 10.72
CA ALA A 95 0.65 -2.93 10.19
C ALA A 95 1.86 -2.40 9.38
N ALA A 96 1.67 -1.30 8.65
CA ALA A 96 2.76 -0.62 7.96
C ALA A 96 3.80 -0.08 8.96
N MET A 97 3.36 0.58 10.04
CA MET A 97 4.25 1.05 11.11
C MET A 97 5.03 -0.08 11.80
N VAL A 98 4.37 -1.20 12.13
CA VAL A 98 5.04 -2.38 12.70
C VAL A 98 6.12 -2.90 11.74
N ARG A 99 5.82 -2.94 10.43
CA ARG A 99 6.78 -3.38 9.42
C ARG A 99 7.96 -2.42 9.28
N SER A 100 7.70 -1.11 9.24
CA SER A 100 8.76 -0.09 9.17
C SER A 100 9.67 -0.14 10.39
N GLU A 101 9.10 -0.38 11.57
CA GLU A 101 9.86 -0.56 12.81
C GLU A 101 10.72 -1.83 12.77
N ALA A 102 10.16 -2.96 12.32
CA ALA A 102 10.91 -4.20 12.16
C ALA A 102 12.05 -4.07 11.14
N PHE A 103 11.82 -3.36 10.04
CA PHE A 103 12.85 -3.04 9.06
C PHE A 103 13.92 -2.12 9.65
N PHE A 104 13.54 -1.06 10.36
CA PHE A 104 14.50 -0.16 11.00
C PHE A 104 15.38 -0.87 12.02
N ARG A 105 14.80 -1.75 12.85
CA ARG A 105 15.54 -2.62 13.78
C ARG A 105 16.51 -3.55 13.06
N TYR A 106 16.11 -4.11 11.91
CA TYR A 106 16.95 -5.02 11.15
C TYR A 106 18.19 -4.32 10.56
N VAL A 107 18.06 -3.05 10.18
CA VAL A 107 19.12 -2.32 9.50
C VAL A 107 20.00 -1.49 10.45
N SER A 108 19.47 -1.10 11.62
CA SER A 108 20.20 -0.29 12.59
C SER A 108 21.00 -1.15 13.56
N ASP A 109 22.29 -0.84 13.74
CA ASP A 109 23.16 -1.54 14.70
C ASP A 109 22.71 -1.29 16.16
N GLU A 110 22.21 -0.09 16.45
CA GLU A 110 21.64 0.30 17.75
C GLU A 110 20.15 0.65 17.60
N PRO A 111 19.23 -0.32 17.77
CA PRO A 111 17.81 -0.08 17.56
C PRO A 111 17.23 0.79 18.69
N MET A 112 16.50 1.83 18.30
CA MET A 112 15.74 2.65 19.24
C MET A 112 14.62 1.82 19.92
N PRO A 113 14.17 2.21 21.13
CA PRO A 113 13.02 1.59 21.77
C PRO A 113 11.77 1.64 20.87
N GLN A 114 11.05 0.51 20.77
CA GLN A 114 9.85 0.35 19.92
C GLN A 114 8.83 1.48 20.12
N LEU A 115 8.54 1.79 21.38
CA LEU A 115 7.57 2.81 21.77
C LEU A 115 7.97 4.21 21.27
N LEU A 116 9.27 4.50 21.19
CA LEU A 116 9.76 5.78 20.69
C LEU A 116 9.53 5.88 19.19
N VAL A 117 9.86 4.82 18.44
CA VAL A 117 9.63 4.77 16.99
C VAL A 117 8.13 4.95 16.69
N TYR A 118 7.27 4.18 17.36
CA TYR A 118 5.83 4.29 17.21
C TYR A 118 5.28 5.68 17.60
N GLY A 119 5.77 6.26 18.70
CA GLY A 119 5.41 7.61 19.13
C GLY A 119 5.77 8.66 18.08
N LEU A 120 6.95 8.54 17.46
CA LEU A 120 7.42 9.46 16.42
C LEU A 120 6.58 9.34 15.14
N PHE A 121 6.26 8.12 14.70
CA PHE A 121 5.33 7.90 13.59
C PHE A 121 3.95 8.52 13.86
N LEU A 122 3.36 8.27 15.04
CA LEU A 122 2.06 8.83 15.41
C LEU A 122 2.07 10.35 15.46
N LEU A 123 3.15 10.95 15.99
CA LEU A 123 3.33 12.40 16.04
C LEU A 123 3.39 13.01 14.65
N VAL A 124 4.20 12.45 13.75
CA VAL A 124 4.34 12.94 12.38
C VAL A 124 3.05 12.76 11.59
N VAL A 125 2.35 11.63 11.77
CA VAL A 125 1.03 11.40 11.16
C VAL A 125 0.01 12.41 11.69
N PHE A 126 -0.03 12.66 13.00
CA PHE A 126 -0.91 13.66 13.60
C PHE A 126 -0.67 15.05 13.00
N TYR A 127 0.59 15.45 12.84
CA TYR A 127 0.98 16.69 12.18
C TYR A 127 0.53 16.71 10.71
N ALA A 128 0.79 15.64 9.95
CA ALA A 128 0.40 15.53 8.55
C ALA A 128 -1.13 15.65 8.35
N LEU A 129 -1.92 15.04 9.23
CA LEU A 129 -3.39 15.17 9.22
C LEU A 129 -3.86 16.59 9.50
N ARG A 130 -3.13 17.35 10.32
CA ARG A 130 -3.43 18.76 10.61
C ARG A 130 -3.09 19.67 9.44
N CYS A 131 -2.00 19.39 8.73
CA CYS A 131 -1.62 20.11 7.51
C CYS A 131 -2.55 19.81 6.32
N GLY A 132 -3.25 18.68 6.34
CA GLY A 132 -4.28 18.31 5.37
C GLY A 132 -3.72 17.63 4.11
N LEU A 133 -4.64 17.14 3.27
CA LEU A 133 -4.33 16.26 2.12
C LEU A 133 -3.36 16.88 1.11
N GLU A 134 -3.42 18.19 0.89
CA GLU A 134 -2.56 18.86 -0.08
C GLU A 134 -1.08 18.78 0.29
N SER A 135 -0.77 19.00 1.56
CA SER A 135 0.60 18.88 2.08
C SER A 135 1.13 17.45 1.91
N ILE A 136 0.31 16.45 2.25
CA ILE A 136 0.63 15.02 2.11
C ILE A 136 0.92 14.69 0.65
N VAL A 137 0.09 15.18 -0.27
CA VAL A 137 0.24 14.90 -1.71
C VAL A 137 1.47 15.58 -2.32
N ARG A 138 1.85 16.78 -1.86
CA ARG A 138 3.09 17.45 -2.30
C ARG A 138 4.33 16.68 -1.84
N VAL A 139 4.36 16.28 -0.57
CA VAL A 139 5.46 15.48 0.00
C VAL A 139 5.52 14.10 -0.67
N LEU A 140 4.38 13.50 -0.97
CA LEU A 140 4.28 12.23 -1.66
C LEU A 140 4.96 12.25 -3.04
N GLY A 141 4.80 13.33 -3.81
CA GLY A 141 5.47 13.47 -5.11
C GLY A 141 6.99 13.47 -4.98
N LEU A 142 7.51 14.19 -3.99
CA LEU A 142 8.94 14.22 -3.67
C LEU A 142 9.43 12.85 -3.16
N ALA A 143 8.70 12.23 -2.25
CA ALA A 143 9.01 10.92 -1.69
C ALA A 143 9.01 9.83 -2.78
N ALA A 144 8.05 9.87 -3.71
CA ALA A 144 8.01 8.95 -4.83
C ALA A 144 9.20 9.13 -5.78
N GLY A 145 9.61 10.38 -6.05
CA GLY A 145 10.81 10.68 -6.84
C GLY A 145 12.08 10.16 -6.17
N LEU A 146 12.26 10.43 -4.88
CA LEU A 146 13.38 9.94 -4.07
C LEU A 146 13.43 8.41 -4.01
N PHE A 147 12.27 7.76 -3.80
CA PHE A 147 12.16 6.31 -3.78
C PHE A 147 12.53 5.68 -5.13
N LEU A 148 11.98 6.21 -6.23
CA LEU A 148 12.29 5.71 -7.57
C LEU A 148 13.75 5.94 -7.95
N LEU A 149 14.31 7.11 -7.60
CA LEU A 149 15.72 7.40 -7.79
C LEU A 149 16.59 6.43 -6.99
N SER A 150 16.25 6.20 -5.71
CA SER A 150 16.93 5.21 -4.86
C SER A 150 16.89 3.81 -5.48
N MET A 151 15.74 3.36 -5.99
CA MET A 151 15.59 2.07 -6.67
C MET A 151 16.41 2.00 -7.97
N ALA A 152 16.40 3.05 -8.78
CA ALA A 152 17.16 3.11 -10.03
C ALA A 152 18.68 3.07 -9.76
N LEU A 153 19.15 3.82 -8.77
CA LEU A 153 20.57 3.83 -8.37
C LEU A 153 21.00 2.45 -7.86
N MET A 154 20.17 1.79 -7.06
CA MET A 154 20.40 0.41 -6.65
C MET A 154 20.53 -0.53 -7.84
N LEU A 155 19.62 -0.45 -8.82
CA LEU A 155 19.64 -1.29 -10.02
C LEU A 155 20.92 -1.05 -10.85
N VAL A 156 21.24 0.22 -11.13
CA VAL A 156 22.44 0.59 -11.92
C VAL A 156 23.72 0.15 -11.23
N SER A 157 23.82 0.31 -9.91
CA SER A 157 24.99 -0.12 -9.13
C SER A 157 25.20 -1.64 -9.14
N ASN A 158 24.14 -2.41 -9.38
CA ASN A 158 24.22 -3.87 -9.44
C ASN A 158 24.40 -4.44 -10.85
N LEU A 159 24.29 -3.62 -11.91
CA LEU A 159 24.44 -4.08 -13.30
C LEU A 159 25.75 -4.84 -13.55
N GLY A 160 26.85 -4.37 -12.97
CA GLY A 160 28.17 -5.02 -13.12
C GLY A 160 28.30 -6.37 -12.41
N GLY A 161 27.42 -6.68 -11.45
CA GLY A 161 27.39 -7.96 -10.72
C GLY A 161 26.28 -8.92 -11.18
N MET A 162 25.54 -8.56 -12.22
CA MET A 162 24.48 -9.42 -12.76
C MET A 162 25.07 -10.52 -13.63
N HIS A 163 24.88 -11.77 -13.22
CA HIS A 163 25.25 -12.94 -14.01
C HIS A 163 24.00 -13.68 -14.46
N LEU A 164 23.76 -13.72 -15.78
CA LEU A 164 22.60 -14.43 -16.35
C LEU A 164 22.64 -15.95 -16.07
N SER A 165 23.81 -16.52 -15.78
CA SER A 165 23.97 -17.90 -15.35
C SER A 165 23.34 -18.20 -13.99
N ASN A 166 23.07 -17.18 -13.17
CA ASN A 166 22.41 -17.33 -11.89
C ASN A 166 20.89 -17.51 -12.03
N LEU A 167 20.33 -17.26 -13.22
CA LEU A 167 18.92 -17.48 -13.49
C LEU A 167 18.65 -18.98 -13.59
N THR A 168 17.85 -19.46 -12.64
CA THR A 168 17.46 -20.85 -12.59
C THR A 168 16.27 -21.08 -13.51
N PHE A 169 16.47 -21.91 -14.54
CA PHE A 169 15.39 -22.38 -15.40
C PHE A 169 14.92 -23.74 -14.90
N GLN A 170 13.74 -23.77 -14.30
CA GLN A 170 13.12 -25.00 -13.84
C GLN A 170 12.07 -25.48 -14.85
N PRO A 171 11.85 -26.81 -14.97
CA PRO A 171 10.74 -27.33 -15.76
C PRO A 171 9.43 -26.70 -15.26
N PHE A 172 8.57 -26.31 -16.20
CA PHE A 172 7.36 -25.57 -15.86
C PHE A 172 6.39 -26.43 -15.05
N ASP A 173 6.17 -26.04 -13.79
CA ASP A 173 5.20 -26.66 -12.89
C ASP A 173 4.06 -25.67 -12.57
N PHE A 174 2.90 -25.88 -13.21
CA PHE A 174 1.73 -25.01 -13.03
C PHE A 174 1.18 -25.00 -11.60
N PRO A 175 0.98 -26.16 -10.92
CA PRO A 175 0.69 -26.24 -9.51
C PRO A 175 1.58 -25.36 -8.61
N GLU A 176 2.88 -25.33 -8.88
CA GLU A 176 3.83 -24.53 -8.09
C GLU A 176 3.66 -23.02 -8.32
N VAL A 177 3.40 -22.61 -9.56
CA VAL A 177 3.03 -21.23 -9.89
C VAL A 177 1.77 -20.80 -9.15
N LEU A 178 0.73 -21.66 -9.13
CA LEU A 178 -0.53 -21.34 -8.45
C LEU A 178 -0.35 -21.27 -6.94
N ARG A 179 0.44 -22.17 -6.34
CA ARG A 179 0.75 -22.16 -4.91
C ARG A 179 1.55 -20.92 -4.52
N THR A 180 2.51 -20.53 -5.36
CA THR A 180 3.30 -19.32 -5.19
C THR A 180 2.44 -18.07 -5.33
N ALA A 181 1.52 -18.04 -6.31
CA ALA A 181 0.55 -16.98 -6.47
C ALA A 181 -0.35 -16.86 -5.23
N ALA A 182 -0.91 -17.97 -4.74
CA ALA A 182 -1.77 -17.99 -3.56
C ALA A 182 -1.06 -17.52 -2.28
N ARG A 183 0.17 -18.00 -2.03
CA ARG A 183 1.01 -17.54 -0.91
C ARG A 183 1.42 -16.07 -1.07
N GLY A 184 1.68 -15.66 -2.31
CA GLY A 184 2.10 -14.32 -2.70
C GLY A 184 0.97 -13.31 -2.84
N PHE A 185 -0.29 -13.75 -2.82
CA PHE A 185 -1.44 -12.87 -3.00
C PHE A 185 -1.62 -11.96 -1.79
N THR A 186 -1.82 -10.67 -2.05
CA THR A 186 -2.27 -9.69 -1.05
C THR A 186 -3.23 -8.73 -1.70
N LEU A 187 -4.32 -8.39 -1.00
CA LEU A 187 -5.20 -7.29 -1.34
C LEU A 187 -4.90 -6.13 -0.38
N PRO A 188 -4.17 -5.09 -0.83
CA PRO A 188 -3.77 -3.98 0.01
C PRO A 188 -4.94 -3.05 0.35
N PRO A 189 -5.04 -2.54 1.59
CA PRO A 189 -6.06 -1.56 2.00
C PRO A 189 -5.98 -0.23 1.21
N GLU A 190 -4.89 0.01 0.48
CA GLU A 190 -4.72 1.16 -0.41
C GLU A 190 -5.66 1.15 -1.62
N LEU A 191 -6.12 -0.03 -2.03
CA LEU A 191 -7.07 -0.16 -3.13
C LEU A 191 -8.44 0.47 -2.77
N PRO A 192 -9.09 0.09 -1.66
CA PRO A 192 -10.31 0.79 -1.23
C PRO A 192 -10.05 2.24 -0.82
N LEU A 193 -8.85 2.59 -0.32
CA LEU A 193 -8.48 3.98 -0.06
C LEU A 193 -8.51 4.82 -1.35
N PHE A 194 -7.96 4.31 -2.44
CA PHE A 194 -8.04 4.96 -3.74
C PHE A 194 -9.49 5.19 -4.16
N CYS A 195 -10.37 4.21 -3.96
CA CYS A 195 -11.80 4.36 -4.26
C CYS A 195 -12.42 5.51 -3.43
N LEU A 196 -12.17 5.56 -2.12
CA LEU A 196 -12.70 6.61 -1.25
C LEU A 196 -12.16 8.01 -1.61
N LEU A 197 -10.86 8.12 -1.88
CA LEU A 197 -10.22 9.39 -2.23
C LEU A 197 -10.54 9.84 -3.66
N SER A 198 -10.78 8.91 -4.58
CA SER A 198 -11.15 9.23 -5.97
C SER A 198 -12.45 10.02 -6.07
N LEU A 199 -13.31 9.98 -5.05
CA LEU A 199 -14.51 10.84 -4.94
C LEU A 199 -14.19 12.33 -4.78
N HIS A 200 -12.99 12.67 -4.30
CA HIS A 200 -12.52 14.05 -4.20
C HIS A 200 -11.82 14.52 -5.49
N ALA A 201 -11.65 13.61 -6.45
CA ALA A 201 -10.88 13.83 -7.66
C ALA A 201 -11.80 13.66 -8.90
N ASN A 202 -11.47 14.33 -10.01
CA ASN A 202 -12.31 14.37 -11.22
C ASN A 202 -12.73 12.98 -11.78
N ARG A 203 -13.88 12.87 -12.47
CA ARG A 203 -14.70 11.64 -12.67
C ARG A 203 -14.18 10.50 -13.60
N GLU A 204 -13.07 10.65 -14.34
CA GLU A 204 -12.67 9.66 -15.36
C GLU A 204 -11.36 8.90 -15.09
N LYS A 205 -11.39 7.78 -14.34
CA LYS A 205 -10.12 7.23 -13.79
C LYS A 205 -9.92 5.70 -13.78
N ARG A 206 -10.63 4.93 -14.60
CA ARG A 206 -10.34 3.48 -14.77
C ARG A 206 -8.98 3.21 -15.43
N ARG A 207 -8.67 3.94 -16.50
CA ARG A 207 -7.40 3.79 -17.26
C ARG A 207 -6.14 4.10 -16.45
N PRO A 208 -6.05 5.21 -15.68
CA PRO A 208 -4.82 5.51 -14.93
C PRO A 208 -4.53 4.50 -13.81
N LEU A 209 -5.55 3.97 -13.11
CA LEU A 209 -5.32 2.95 -12.07
C LEU A 209 -4.79 1.64 -12.67
N LEU A 210 -5.38 1.16 -13.77
CA LEU A 210 -4.90 -0.04 -14.46
C LEU A 210 -3.47 0.14 -14.99
N LYS A 211 -3.13 1.34 -15.47
CA LYS A 211 -1.75 1.67 -15.86
C LYS A 211 -0.79 1.63 -14.66
N THR A 212 -1.20 2.14 -13.50
CA THR A 212 -0.40 2.06 -12.27
C THR A 212 -0.19 0.62 -11.81
N LEU A 213 -1.24 -0.19 -11.85
CA LEU A 213 -1.15 -1.62 -11.57
C LEU A 213 -0.19 -2.33 -12.53
N ALA A 214 -0.31 -2.08 -13.84
CA ALA A 214 0.62 -2.62 -14.83
C ALA A 214 2.07 -2.16 -14.57
N LEU A 215 2.30 -0.89 -14.26
CA LEU A 215 3.62 -0.37 -13.92
C LEU A 215 4.21 -1.03 -12.67
N LEU A 216 3.39 -1.27 -11.65
CA LEU A 216 3.80 -1.99 -10.44
C LEU A 216 4.18 -3.45 -10.76
N CYS A 217 3.45 -4.10 -11.66
CA CYS A 217 3.80 -5.44 -12.14
C CYS A 217 5.18 -5.45 -12.81
N VAL A 218 5.41 -4.52 -13.74
CA VAL A 218 6.72 -4.36 -14.42
C VAL A 218 7.83 -4.08 -13.40
N PHE A 219 7.56 -3.23 -12.42
CA PHE A 219 8.51 -2.92 -11.35
C PHE A 219 8.87 -4.16 -10.52
N TYR A 220 7.89 -4.97 -10.14
CA TYR A 220 8.11 -6.23 -9.42
C TYR A 220 8.90 -7.25 -10.24
N ILE A 221 8.59 -7.38 -11.54
CA ILE A 221 9.32 -8.25 -12.47
C ILE A 221 10.79 -7.82 -12.53
N GLY A 222 11.05 -6.52 -12.68
CA GLY A 222 12.40 -5.97 -12.71
C GLY A 222 13.18 -6.26 -11.42
N LEU A 223 12.57 -6.04 -10.26
CA LEU A 223 13.20 -6.33 -8.96
C LEU A 223 13.48 -7.82 -8.78
N THR A 224 12.52 -8.68 -9.10
CA THR A 224 12.67 -10.14 -8.97
C THR A 224 13.79 -10.65 -9.88
N PHE A 225 13.79 -10.22 -11.14
CA PHE A 225 14.84 -10.56 -12.10
C PHE A 225 16.22 -10.11 -11.64
N CYS A 226 16.35 -8.86 -11.19
CA CYS A 226 17.64 -8.34 -10.71
C CYS A 226 18.10 -9.05 -9.44
N SER A 227 17.17 -9.39 -8.54
CA SER A 227 17.50 -10.10 -7.30
C SER A 227 18.13 -11.46 -7.57
N GLU A 228 17.59 -12.24 -8.51
CA GLU A 228 18.14 -13.55 -8.85
C GLU A 228 19.38 -13.44 -9.74
N ALA A 229 19.43 -12.49 -10.68
CA ALA A 229 20.61 -12.29 -11.52
C ALA A 229 21.87 -11.97 -10.68
N VAL A 230 21.73 -11.25 -9.56
CA VAL A 230 22.84 -10.88 -8.67
C VAL A 230 23.10 -11.96 -7.61
N LEU A 231 22.06 -12.43 -6.91
CA LEU A 231 22.22 -13.31 -5.74
C LEU A 231 22.09 -14.82 -6.06
N GLY A 232 21.55 -15.17 -7.23
CA GLY A 232 21.16 -16.53 -7.59
C GLY A 232 20.22 -17.15 -6.56
N MET A 233 20.39 -18.45 -6.30
CA MET A 233 19.58 -19.17 -5.30
C MET A 233 19.70 -18.61 -3.88
N LYS A 234 20.76 -17.83 -3.57
CA LYS A 234 20.90 -17.19 -2.25
C LYS A 234 19.86 -16.09 -2.03
N ALA A 235 19.24 -15.55 -3.09
CA ALA A 235 18.11 -14.62 -2.98
C ALA A 235 16.97 -15.18 -2.14
N GLN A 236 16.76 -16.49 -2.19
CA GLN A 236 15.68 -17.19 -1.50
C GLN A 236 15.91 -17.31 0.02
N LEU A 237 17.17 -17.16 0.46
CA LEU A 237 17.59 -17.30 1.85
C LEU A 237 17.65 -15.95 2.59
N GLN A 238 17.54 -14.83 1.87
CA GLN A 238 17.66 -13.49 2.46
C GLN A 238 16.30 -13.03 3.00
N GLN A 239 16.29 -12.57 4.26
CA GLN A 239 15.09 -11.96 4.83
C GLN A 239 14.75 -10.63 4.15
N GLN A 240 15.74 -9.80 3.83
CA GLN A 240 15.56 -8.49 3.20
C GLN A 240 16.35 -8.38 1.89
N THR A 241 15.91 -9.09 0.85
CA THR A 241 16.64 -9.24 -0.42
C THR A 241 17.00 -7.90 -1.06
N ILE A 242 16.08 -6.92 -1.06
CA ILE A 242 16.31 -5.61 -1.68
C ILE A 242 17.32 -4.77 -0.90
N HIS A 243 17.30 -4.84 0.44
CA HIS A 243 18.33 -4.24 1.27
C HIS A 243 19.70 -4.91 1.07
N THR A 244 19.73 -6.24 0.92
CA THR A 244 20.97 -6.96 0.61
C THR A 244 21.53 -6.54 -0.76
N LEU A 245 20.66 -6.36 -1.77
CA LEU A 245 21.07 -5.86 -3.09
C LEU A 245 21.63 -4.43 -3.03
N SER A 246 21.05 -3.54 -2.23
CA SER A 246 21.59 -2.17 -2.10
C SER A 246 22.98 -2.15 -1.46
N ARG A 247 23.29 -3.11 -0.57
CA ARG A 247 24.61 -3.26 0.06
C ARG A 247 25.67 -3.89 -0.86
N LEU A 248 25.27 -4.70 -1.83
CA LEU A 248 26.17 -5.44 -2.72
C LEU A 248 26.59 -4.67 -3.98
N GLY A 249 26.04 -3.47 -4.19
CA GLY A 249 26.36 -2.64 -5.36
C GLY A 249 27.86 -2.45 -5.57
N SER A 250 28.33 -2.67 -6.81
CA SER A 250 29.75 -2.70 -7.16
C SER A 250 30.40 -1.31 -7.20
N ILE A 251 29.59 -0.26 -7.30
CA ILE A 251 30.06 1.12 -7.29
C ILE A 251 30.22 1.56 -5.82
N SER A 252 31.47 1.67 -5.37
CA SER A 252 31.89 1.96 -3.98
C SER A 252 31.14 3.13 -3.31
N VAL A 253 30.76 4.17 -4.06
CA VAL A 253 29.99 5.32 -3.55
C VAL A 253 28.60 4.91 -3.05
N PHE A 254 27.95 3.94 -3.70
CA PHE A 254 26.61 3.47 -3.34
C PHE A 254 26.62 2.52 -2.14
N ARG A 255 27.76 1.90 -1.82
CA ARG A 255 27.94 1.11 -0.60
C ARG A 255 27.82 1.95 0.67
N ARG A 256 28.02 3.28 0.57
CA ARG A 256 27.85 4.28 1.65
C ARG A 256 26.51 5.03 1.59
N LEU A 257 25.69 4.75 0.58
CA LEU A 257 24.35 5.35 0.43
C LEU A 257 23.26 4.44 1.00
N ASP A 258 23.60 3.37 1.71
CA ASP A 258 22.66 2.53 2.45
C ASP A 258 21.71 3.38 3.33
N ALA A 259 22.26 4.34 4.08
CA ALA A 259 21.51 5.32 4.86
C ALA A 259 20.50 6.12 4.02
N LEU A 260 20.87 6.52 2.80
CA LEU A 260 19.99 7.25 1.88
C LEU A 260 18.84 6.37 1.37
N HIS A 261 19.12 5.10 1.03
CA HIS A 261 18.08 4.15 0.61
C HIS A 261 17.09 3.91 1.75
N ILE A 262 17.60 3.66 2.97
CA ILE A 262 16.77 3.48 4.17
C ILE A 262 15.91 4.71 4.41
N ALA A 263 16.50 5.91 4.38
CA ALA A 263 15.76 7.16 4.58
C ALA A 263 14.66 7.36 3.53
N ALA A 264 14.95 7.08 2.25
CA ALA A 264 13.97 7.19 1.17
C ALA A 264 12.82 6.18 1.34
N TRP A 265 13.10 4.94 1.74
CA TRP A 265 12.09 3.91 1.93
C TRP A 265 11.24 4.18 3.17
N MET A 266 11.86 4.65 4.26
CA MET A 266 11.14 5.05 5.47
C MET A 266 10.26 6.27 5.23
N LEU A 267 10.71 7.25 4.43
CA LEU A 267 9.89 8.39 4.01
C LEU A 267 8.68 7.94 3.17
N ALA A 268 8.88 6.97 2.26
CA ALA A 268 7.79 6.40 1.46
C ALA A 268 6.76 5.64 2.31
N GLU A 269 7.21 4.83 3.28
CA GLU A 269 6.34 4.17 4.27
C GLU A 269 5.58 5.19 5.13
N LEU A 270 6.25 6.25 5.59
CA LEU A 270 5.60 7.32 6.34
C LEU A 270 4.49 8.01 5.52
N CYS A 271 4.73 8.26 4.23
CA CYS A 271 3.72 8.80 3.32
C CYS A 271 2.52 7.85 3.18
N LYS A 272 2.77 6.53 3.12
CA LYS A 272 1.73 5.50 3.11
C LYS A 272 0.90 5.53 4.40
N VAL A 273 1.55 5.56 5.57
CA VAL A 273 0.85 5.62 6.86
C VAL A 273 0.01 6.91 6.96
N ALA A 274 0.57 8.05 6.55
CA ALA A 274 -0.15 9.32 6.53
C ALA A 274 -1.38 9.28 5.59
N ALA A 275 -1.25 8.65 4.42
CA ALA A 275 -2.35 8.46 3.49
C ALA A 275 -3.47 7.57 4.06
N LEU A 276 -3.11 6.45 4.70
CA LEU A 276 -4.06 5.55 5.35
C LEU A 276 -4.76 6.25 6.54
N ALA A 277 -4.01 6.99 7.35
CA ALA A 277 -4.57 7.78 8.45
C ALA A 277 -5.52 8.87 7.96
N TYR A 278 -5.24 9.49 6.80
CA TYR A 278 -6.17 10.42 6.17
C TYR A 278 -7.43 9.72 5.66
N GLY A 279 -7.29 8.47 5.19
CA GLY A 279 -8.42 7.58 4.91
C GLY A 279 -9.31 7.34 6.14
N VAL A 280 -8.71 7.09 7.31
CA VAL A 280 -9.41 6.96 8.59
C VAL A 280 -10.16 8.25 8.92
N GLN A 281 -9.48 9.40 8.85
CA GLN A 281 -10.10 10.71 9.10
C GLN A 281 -11.28 10.96 8.16
N SER A 282 -11.11 10.67 6.87
CA SER A 282 -12.13 10.85 5.84
C SER A 282 -13.34 9.93 6.06
N ALA A 283 -13.11 8.70 6.55
CA ALA A 283 -14.16 7.75 6.87
C ALA A 283 -14.90 8.09 8.19
N LEU A 284 -14.19 8.64 9.19
CA LEU A 284 -14.76 9.02 10.48
C LEU A 284 -15.54 10.34 10.44
N THR A 285 -15.13 11.30 9.59
CA THR A 285 -15.72 12.65 9.56
C THR A 285 -17.25 12.65 9.32
N PRO A 286 -17.80 11.84 8.40
CA PRO A 286 -19.25 11.75 8.21
C PRO A 286 -19.99 11.08 9.37
N LEU A 287 -19.32 10.22 10.15
CA LEU A 287 -19.89 9.50 11.28
C LEU A 287 -20.04 10.38 12.53
N LEU A 288 -19.26 11.47 12.62
CA LEU A 288 -19.22 12.34 13.77
C LEU A 288 -20.25 13.49 13.67
N PRO A 289 -20.84 13.89 14.81
CA PRO A 289 -21.74 15.03 14.88
C PRO A 289 -21.02 16.32 14.51
N HIS A 290 -21.74 17.28 13.93
CA HIS A 290 -21.18 18.53 13.39
C HIS A 290 -20.33 19.31 14.41
N SER A 291 -20.66 19.25 15.71
CA SER A 291 -19.92 19.91 16.80
C SER A 291 -18.52 19.33 17.05
N GLN A 292 -18.23 18.11 16.57
CA GLN A 292 -16.94 17.44 16.73
C GLN A 292 -16.13 17.38 15.43
N ARG A 293 -16.66 17.92 14.32
CA ARG A 293 -15.94 17.99 13.04
C ARG A 293 -14.83 19.04 13.13
N GLY A 294 -13.62 18.68 12.69
CA GLY A 294 -12.43 19.55 12.77
C GLY A 294 -11.31 18.90 13.57
N GLY A 295 -10.53 19.68 14.33
CA GLY A 295 -9.30 19.21 14.98
C GLY A 295 -9.41 17.98 15.89
N LYS A 296 -10.61 17.65 16.39
CA LYS A 296 -10.86 16.43 17.18
C LYS A 296 -10.88 15.15 16.33
N THR A 297 -11.24 15.23 15.03
CA THR A 297 -11.25 14.07 14.12
C THR A 297 -9.85 13.54 13.87
N CYS A 298 -8.84 14.41 13.79
CA CYS A 298 -7.43 14.03 13.73
C CYS A 298 -7.03 13.21 14.97
N GLY A 299 -7.48 13.65 16.16
CA GLY A 299 -7.22 12.94 17.42
C GLY A 299 -7.85 11.54 17.44
N TYR A 300 -9.11 11.42 17.01
CA TYR A 300 -9.75 10.10 16.90
C TYR A 300 -9.09 9.18 15.87
N ALA A 301 -8.66 9.72 14.72
CA ALA A 301 -7.97 8.93 13.70
C ALA A 301 -6.64 8.37 14.23
N VAL A 302 -5.84 9.21 14.89
CA VAL A 302 -4.56 8.79 15.50
C VAL A 302 -4.78 7.88 16.70
N GLY A 303 -5.81 8.13 17.52
CA GLY A 303 -6.18 7.26 18.62
C GLY A 303 -6.57 5.85 18.14
N LEU A 304 -7.36 5.75 17.06
CA LEU A 304 -7.70 4.46 16.46
C LEU A 304 -6.45 3.76 15.88
N LEU A 305 -5.55 4.53 15.25
CA LEU A 305 -4.27 4.00 14.76
C LEU A 305 -3.43 3.44 15.91
N ALA A 306 -3.33 4.14 17.04
CA ALA A 306 -2.57 3.74 18.21
C ALA A 306 -3.13 2.48 18.88
N VAL A 307 -4.46 2.37 18.99
CA VAL A 307 -5.12 1.15 19.54
C VAL A 307 -4.82 -0.06 18.65
N LEU A 308 -5.02 0.08 17.33
CA LEU A 308 -4.75 -1.02 16.40
C LEU A 308 -3.26 -1.31 16.26
N LEU A 309 -2.39 -0.32 16.48
CA LEU A 309 -0.95 -0.53 16.54
C LEU A 309 -0.56 -1.48 17.67
N ALA A 310 -1.15 -1.31 18.86
CA ALA A 310 -0.91 -2.24 19.97
C ALA A 310 -1.37 -3.67 19.63
N VAL A 311 -2.49 -3.81 18.93
CA VAL A 311 -3.00 -5.12 18.45
C VAL A 311 -2.07 -5.71 17.38
N CYS A 312 -1.66 -4.91 16.40
CA CYS A 312 -0.80 -5.36 15.31
C CYS A 312 0.62 -5.71 15.77
N ALA A 313 1.17 -4.98 16.75
CA ALA A 313 2.50 -5.27 17.28
C ALA A 313 2.61 -6.66 17.92
N GLY A 314 1.50 -7.19 18.47
CA GLY A 314 1.44 -8.53 19.05
C GLY A 314 1.08 -9.65 18.07
N ALA A 315 0.74 -9.33 16.81
CA ALA A 315 0.27 -10.30 15.83
C ALA A 315 1.38 -10.72 14.86
N PRO A 316 1.45 -12.01 14.47
CA PRO A 316 2.44 -12.45 13.48
C PRO A 316 2.13 -11.84 12.09
N PRO A 317 3.17 -11.56 11.29
CA PRO A 317 3.03 -10.81 10.03
C PRO A 317 2.15 -11.53 9.00
N GLU A 318 2.16 -12.87 9.00
CA GLU A 318 1.33 -13.69 8.13
C GLU A 318 -0.16 -13.53 8.46
N THR A 319 -0.51 -13.53 9.74
CA THR A 319 -1.90 -13.34 10.19
C THR A 319 -2.37 -11.93 9.87
N LEU A 320 -1.55 -10.91 10.12
CA LEU A 320 -1.86 -9.53 9.74
C LEU A 320 -2.13 -9.40 8.24
N ARG A 321 -1.28 -9.99 7.42
CA ARG A 321 -1.43 -10.01 5.96
C ARG A 321 -2.72 -10.71 5.53
N ALA A 322 -3.04 -11.86 6.10
CA ALA A 322 -4.25 -12.61 5.80
C ALA A 322 -5.51 -11.83 6.20
N VAL A 323 -5.53 -11.27 7.42
CA VAL A 323 -6.65 -10.46 7.94
C VAL A 323 -6.85 -9.21 7.11
N LEU A 324 -5.79 -8.48 6.75
CA LEU A 324 -5.90 -7.29 5.90
C LEU A 324 -6.36 -7.63 4.48
N THR A 325 -5.88 -8.74 3.91
CA THR A 325 -6.29 -9.20 2.57
C THR A 325 -7.77 -9.58 2.57
N ALA A 326 -8.20 -10.37 3.56
CA ALA A 326 -9.60 -10.77 3.72
C ALA A 326 -10.50 -9.56 4.00
N GLY A 327 -10.10 -8.67 4.91
CA GLY A 327 -10.82 -7.44 5.24
C GLY A 327 -10.97 -6.50 4.04
N THR A 328 -9.92 -6.38 3.22
CA THR A 328 -9.97 -5.63 1.96
C THR A 328 -10.93 -6.27 0.97
N ALA A 329 -10.88 -7.59 0.79
CA ALA A 329 -11.79 -8.31 -0.10
C ALA A 329 -13.26 -8.14 0.33
N VAL A 330 -13.54 -8.30 1.63
CA VAL A 330 -14.88 -8.11 2.22
C VAL A 330 -15.35 -6.67 2.01
N LEU A 331 -14.50 -5.68 2.29
CA LEU A 331 -14.88 -4.27 2.09
C LEU A 331 -15.21 -3.99 0.63
N LEU A 332 -14.39 -4.45 -0.32
CA LEU A 332 -14.67 -4.29 -1.75
C LEU A 332 -15.97 -4.99 -2.14
N ALA A 333 -16.21 -6.23 -1.70
CA ALA A 333 -17.45 -6.95 -1.96
C ALA A 333 -18.68 -6.20 -1.38
N CYS A 334 -18.61 -5.74 -0.13
CA CYS A 334 -19.66 -4.95 0.50
C CYS A 334 -19.92 -3.64 -0.26
N THR A 335 -18.87 -2.97 -0.77
CA THR A 335 -19.05 -1.75 -1.59
C THR A 335 -19.78 -2.05 -2.89
N VAL A 336 -19.48 -3.19 -3.54
CA VAL A 336 -20.15 -3.62 -4.78
C VAL A 336 -21.62 -3.91 -4.51
N VAL A 337 -21.91 -4.72 -3.49
CA VAL A 337 -23.28 -5.09 -3.11
C VAL A 337 -24.09 -3.84 -2.76
N TYR A 338 -23.55 -2.95 -1.92
CA TYR A 338 -24.21 -1.70 -1.56
C TYR A 338 -24.51 -0.83 -2.79
N GLY A 339 -23.54 -0.69 -3.71
CA GLY A 339 -23.73 0.05 -4.96
C GLY A 339 -24.87 -0.50 -5.80
N CYS A 340 -24.89 -1.82 -6.03
CA CYS A 340 -25.94 -2.49 -6.80
C CYS A 340 -27.33 -2.36 -6.15
N VAL A 341 -27.42 -2.50 -4.83
CA VAL A 341 -28.70 -2.38 -4.10
C VAL A 341 -29.23 -0.95 -4.20
N MET A 342 -28.39 0.06 -3.94
CA MET A 342 -28.82 1.46 -4.00
C MET A 342 -29.27 1.87 -5.40
N GLU A 343 -28.61 1.36 -6.45
CA GLU A 343 -29.08 1.58 -7.83
C GLU A 343 -30.46 1.00 -8.09
N GLY A 344 -30.74 -0.22 -7.64
CA GLY A 344 -32.07 -0.81 -7.76
C GLY A 344 -33.15 0.06 -7.09
N PHE A 345 -32.83 0.67 -5.95
CA PHE A 345 -33.70 1.63 -5.27
C PHE A 345 -33.87 2.94 -6.04
N TYR A 346 -32.80 3.51 -6.62
CA TYR A 346 -32.88 4.75 -7.40
C TYR A 346 -33.57 4.56 -8.75
N ALA A 347 -33.38 3.41 -9.40
CA ALA A 347 -34.07 3.06 -10.63
C ALA A 347 -35.58 2.94 -10.41
N LYS A 348 -36.02 2.34 -9.28
CA LYS A 348 -37.44 2.25 -8.91
C LYS A 348 -38.09 3.59 -8.55
N LYS A 349 -37.32 4.61 -8.17
CA LYS A 349 -37.84 5.95 -7.85
C LYS A 349 -37.97 6.88 -9.07
N ARG A 350 -37.41 6.49 -10.23
CA ARG A 350 -37.49 7.27 -11.49
C ARG A 350 -38.58 6.76 -12.45
N VAL A 351 -39.37 5.78 -12.04
CA VAL A 351 -40.56 5.26 -12.74
C VAL A 351 -41.80 5.69 -11.95
#